data_AF-A0A2V9UKC6-F1
#
_entry.id   AF-A0A2V9UKC6-F1
#
_cell.length_a   1.000
_cell.length_b   1.000
_cell.length_c   1.000
_cell.angle_alpha   90.00
_cell.angle_beta   90.00
_cell.angle_gamma   90.00
#
_symmetry.space_group_name_H-M   'P 1'
#
loop_
_entity.id
_entity.type
_entity.pdbx_description
1 polymer ?
#
loop_
_entity_poly.entity_id
_entity_poly.type
_entity_poly.pdbx_seq_one_letter_code
_entity_poly.pdbx_strand_id
1 'polypeptide(L)'
;MTTFSQHTLELLPRISSMRSGFRAITVATLLAIGCGTVNAVGQGTQRHSCFPANKYTATLELSGPSDTGLVRAYEETAARLLTHKKYDELDCLAERFRSKKEQLPEGIWKLDVIYSGLASPVISPVHATEEDWKLYLRELRKWPLARPKSITARVALAEAMTSYAWYARGNGMGNTVSASGWKLFGEYMAEAKRILDAASDLPVKCPEWYAVMQDIALAQGWSDDDRRALFDQAVKFEPEYYQYYRGYATTILPKWGGEVGAAAKFLQEASDRVGGDSGDILYFQTAARMTCGCNEDQELGFSWPRIQRGFEALKKRHGTSFEAFNLLARAAIKNREAMVADRLFARIGDQWSEEVWQSRQRFESSRKWASQWSPSVTPLSKTESDDGNTKYDSDVTFRTAWKERIAVWTQKCLRENHGDAKQFDLYLGFTPNGTLKQTFATNSDEPAACVLRELSERKADKLPLIEASPDHPPRGIRLEIDPADFTSVASKK
;
A
#
# COMPACT_ATOMS: atom_id res chain seq x y z
N MET A 1 50.63 17.18 -50.53
CA MET A 1 51.37 17.06 -49.26
C MET A 1 50.35 16.54 -48.26
N THR A 2 50.27 15.28 -47.84
CA THR A 2 51.22 14.16 -47.68
C THR A 2 50.30 12.92 -47.59
N THR A 3 50.05 12.22 -48.70
CA THR A 3 50.50 10.84 -49.04
C THR A 3 50.10 9.67 -48.12
N PHE A 4 49.23 8.81 -48.69
CA PHE A 4 49.15 7.33 -48.66
C PHE A 4 48.76 6.61 -47.33
N SER A 5 48.01 5.50 -47.31
CA SER A 5 47.64 4.52 -48.35
C SER A 5 46.31 3.79 -48.04
N GLN A 6 45.67 3.33 -49.12
CA GLN A 6 44.58 2.37 -49.22
C GLN A 6 44.96 0.97 -48.71
N HIS A 7 43.96 0.15 -48.33
CA HIS A 7 43.69 -1.12 -49.02
C HIS A 7 42.27 -1.66 -48.72
N THR A 8 41.45 -1.61 -49.77
CA THR A 8 40.33 -2.47 -50.15
C THR A 8 40.85 -3.90 -50.50
N LEU A 9 40.11 -5.02 -50.55
CA LEU A 9 38.92 -5.41 -51.34
C LEU A 9 38.52 -6.87 -51.00
N GLU A 10 37.21 -7.20 -51.14
CA GLU A 10 36.65 -8.40 -51.83
C GLU A 10 36.82 -9.84 -51.26
N LEU A 11 35.93 -10.84 -51.45
CA LEU A 11 34.75 -11.07 -52.31
C LEU A 11 33.95 -12.30 -51.77
N LEU A 12 32.66 -12.34 -52.15
CA LEU A 12 31.63 -13.41 -52.07
C LEU A 12 32.03 -14.71 -52.85
N PRO A 13 31.19 -15.77 -53.12
CA PRO A 13 29.73 -16.06 -52.86
C PRO A 13 29.44 -17.49 -52.31
N ARG A 14 28.28 -17.81 -51.69
CA ARG A 14 26.93 -18.22 -52.20
C ARG A 14 26.82 -19.65 -52.80
N ILE A 15 25.67 -20.30 -52.50
CA ILE A 15 25.01 -21.50 -53.13
C ILE A 15 25.34 -22.85 -52.46
N SER A 16 24.48 -23.88 -52.37
CA SER A 16 23.06 -24.08 -52.04
C SER A 16 22.83 -25.61 -52.04
N SER A 17 21.82 -26.06 -51.28
CA SER A 17 20.93 -27.20 -51.59
C SER A 17 21.36 -28.67 -51.33
N MET A 18 20.38 -29.38 -50.72
CA MET A 18 19.98 -30.78 -50.95
C MET A 18 20.91 -31.90 -50.47
N ARG A 19 20.47 -33.09 -50.06
CA ARG A 19 19.21 -33.72 -49.60
C ARG A 19 19.63 -35.14 -49.15
N SER A 20 18.92 -35.70 -48.16
CA SER A 20 18.67 -37.15 -47.97
C SER A 20 19.81 -38.10 -47.53
N GLY A 21 19.47 -39.05 -46.65
CA GLY A 21 20.25 -40.28 -46.45
C GLY A 21 20.01 -40.99 -45.12
N PHE A 22 18.86 -41.63 -44.96
CA PHE A 22 18.61 -42.68 -43.96
C PHE A 22 19.65 -43.81 -44.07
N ARG A 23 20.12 -44.36 -42.94
CA ARG A 23 20.38 -45.81 -42.79
C ARG A 23 20.59 -46.21 -41.32
N ALA A 24 19.74 -47.14 -40.89
CA ALA A 24 19.81 -47.87 -39.63
C ALA A 24 20.94 -48.92 -39.67
N ILE A 25 21.57 -49.17 -38.53
CA ILE A 25 22.36 -50.38 -38.29
C ILE A 25 21.86 -51.02 -37.01
N THR A 26 21.24 -52.18 -37.18
CA THR A 26 20.83 -53.13 -36.15
C THR A 26 22.03 -54.00 -35.80
N VAL A 27 22.37 -54.14 -34.53
CA VAL A 27 23.16 -55.28 -34.03
C VAL A 27 22.48 -55.79 -32.76
N ALA A 28 22.01 -57.04 -32.84
CA ALA A 28 21.45 -57.80 -31.73
C ALA A 28 22.15 -59.16 -31.68
N THR A 29 22.69 -59.53 -30.51
CA THR A 29 22.97 -60.91 -30.05
C THR A 29 23.23 -60.82 -28.53
N LEU A 30 22.29 -61.19 -27.63
CA LEU A 30 22.02 -62.53 -27.03
C LEU A 30 23.30 -63.20 -26.49
N LEU A 31 23.44 -63.77 -25.28
CA LEU A 31 22.51 -64.29 -24.26
C LEU A 31 23.39 -64.72 -23.05
N ALA A 32 22.97 -64.53 -21.79
CA ALA A 32 23.29 -65.45 -20.69
C ALA A 32 22.41 -65.20 -19.45
N ILE A 33 21.95 -66.32 -18.90
CA ILE A 33 20.94 -66.56 -17.86
C ILE A 33 21.53 -66.34 -16.46
N GLY A 34 20.72 -65.88 -15.48
CA GLY A 34 21.06 -66.07 -14.06
C GLY A 34 20.26 -65.25 -13.06
N CYS A 35 19.25 -65.90 -12.45
CA CYS A 35 18.76 -65.77 -11.07
C CYS A 35 18.64 -64.40 -10.37
N GLY A 36 17.46 -64.22 -9.76
CA GLY A 36 17.39 -63.86 -8.35
C GLY A 36 17.17 -62.38 -8.05
N THR A 37 16.04 -62.12 -7.40
CA THR A 37 15.65 -60.85 -6.80
C THR A 37 16.73 -60.28 -5.87
N VAL A 38 17.17 -59.05 -6.12
CA VAL A 38 17.66 -58.14 -5.07
C VAL A 38 17.01 -56.79 -5.28
N ASN A 39 16.18 -56.40 -4.31
CA ASN A 39 15.57 -55.08 -4.22
C ASN A 39 16.67 -54.01 -4.18
N ALA A 40 16.88 -53.30 -5.28
CA ALA A 40 17.46 -51.97 -5.21
C ALA A 40 16.33 -51.02 -4.77
N VAL A 41 16.24 -50.79 -3.47
CA VAL A 41 15.49 -49.65 -2.91
C VAL A 41 16.14 -48.39 -3.47
N GLY A 42 15.62 -47.92 -4.61
CA GLY A 42 15.80 -46.56 -5.04
C GLY A 42 15.14 -45.69 -3.99
N GLN A 43 15.94 -45.12 -3.08
CA GLN A 43 15.52 -43.98 -2.28
C GLN A 43 15.22 -42.84 -3.26
N GLY A 44 13.99 -42.81 -3.75
CA GLY A 44 13.41 -41.62 -4.34
C GLY A 44 13.48 -40.54 -3.26
N THR A 45 14.36 -39.58 -3.46
CA THR A 45 14.36 -38.33 -2.72
C THR A 45 12.99 -37.71 -2.89
N GLN A 46 12.11 -37.93 -1.91
CA GLN A 46 10.89 -37.15 -1.76
C GLN A 46 11.34 -35.70 -1.77
N ARG A 47 10.96 -34.95 -2.82
CA ARG A 47 11.07 -33.49 -2.83
C ARG A 47 10.39 -33.02 -1.55
N HIS A 48 11.19 -32.64 -0.54
CA HIS A 48 10.66 -32.09 0.69
C HIS A 48 9.91 -30.83 0.29
N SER A 49 8.59 -30.88 0.42
CA SER A 49 7.75 -29.70 0.29
C SER A 49 8.33 -28.64 1.23
N CYS A 50 8.56 -27.41 0.75
CA CYS A 50 8.97 -26.31 1.61
C CYS A 50 7.93 -25.98 2.70
N PHE A 51 6.74 -26.58 2.65
CA PHE A 51 5.77 -26.42 3.71
C PHE A 51 6.22 -27.19 4.96
N PRO A 52 6.37 -26.50 6.10
CA PRO A 52 6.69 -27.16 7.34
C PRO A 52 5.56 -28.10 7.76
N ALA A 53 5.86 -29.02 8.68
CA ALA A 53 4.86 -29.94 9.21
C ALA A 53 3.60 -29.19 9.66
N ASN A 54 2.43 -29.82 9.49
CA ASN A 54 1.10 -29.18 9.69
C ASN A 54 0.97 -28.42 11.03
N LYS A 55 1.67 -28.87 12.09
CA LYS A 55 1.72 -28.16 13.39
C LYS A 55 2.23 -26.71 13.33
N TYR A 56 2.92 -26.31 12.25
CA TYR A 56 3.40 -24.95 12.04
C TYR A 56 2.52 -24.16 11.06
N THR A 57 1.80 -24.84 10.16
CA THR A 57 1.02 -24.25 9.06
C THR A 57 -0.49 -24.39 9.22
N ALA A 58 -0.97 -24.98 10.32
CA ALA A 58 -2.40 -25.19 10.55
C ALA A 58 -3.25 -23.91 10.44
N THR A 59 -2.62 -22.74 10.61
CA THR A 59 -3.25 -21.42 10.45
C THR A 59 -3.07 -20.82 9.05
N LEU A 60 -2.17 -21.35 8.20
CA LEU A 60 -1.96 -20.91 6.82
C LEU A 60 -3.00 -21.49 5.86
N GLU A 61 -3.56 -22.64 6.21
CA GLU A 61 -4.74 -23.21 5.57
C GLU A 61 -5.99 -22.54 6.15
N LEU A 62 -6.13 -21.23 5.98
CA LEU A 62 -7.44 -20.57 6.13
C LEU A 62 -8.33 -21.08 4.99
N SER A 63 -8.82 -22.31 5.13
CA SER A 63 -9.83 -22.94 4.29
C SER A 63 -11.25 -22.44 4.62
N GLY A 64 -11.34 -21.26 5.24
CA GLY A 64 -12.58 -20.51 5.45
C GLY A 64 -12.87 -19.57 4.27
N PRO A 65 -14.09 -19.00 4.19
CA PRO A 65 -14.48 -18.12 3.09
C PRO A 65 -13.80 -16.74 3.10
N SER A 66 -12.90 -16.45 4.05
CA SER A 66 -12.26 -15.13 4.21
C SER A 66 -10.75 -15.24 4.31
N ASP A 67 -10.08 -14.33 3.60
CA ASP A 67 -8.64 -14.09 3.60
C ASP A 67 -8.19 -13.11 4.70
N THR A 68 -9.13 -12.52 5.44
CA THR A 68 -8.79 -11.66 6.59
C THR A 68 -7.98 -12.43 7.63
N GLY A 69 -6.82 -11.90 8.01
CA GLY A 69 -5.92 -12.52 8.99
C GLY A 69 -4.84 -13.43 8.39
N LEU A 70 -4.78 -13.61 7.07
CA LEU A 70 -3.68 -14.36 6.43
C LEU A 70 -2.31 -13.75 6.75
N VAL A 71 -2.17 -12.42 6.71
CA VAL A 71 -0.94 -11.71 7.09
C VAL A 71 -0.46 -12.17 8.46
N ARG A 72 -1.32 -12.04 9.48
CA ARG A 72 -1.04 -12.47 10.85
C ARG A 72 -0.66 -13.95 10.94
N ALA A 73 -1.37 -14.82 10.23
CA ALA A 73 -1.08 -16.25 10.24
C ALA A 73 0.32 -16.59 9.68
N TYR A 74 0.76 -15.87 8.65
CA TYR A 74 2.11 -16.00 8.08
C TYR A 74 3.19 -15.44 9.01
N GLU A 75 2.95 -14.27 9.61
CA GLU A 75 3.86 -13.69 10.61
C GLU A 75 4.09 -14.63 11.80
N GLU A 76 3.00 -15.14 12.39
CA GLU A 76 3.05 -16.08 13.51
C GLU A 76 3.74 -17.39 13.12
N THR A 77 3.54 -17.86 11.90
CA THR A 77 4.22 -19.06 11.40
C THR A 77 5.72 -18.83 11.35
N ALA A 78 6.18 -17.70 10.81
CA ALA A 78 7.60 -17.36 10.76
C ALA A 78 8.20 -17.25 12.17
N ALA A 79 7.52 -16.55 13.09
CA ALA A 79 7.93 -16.42 14.49
C ALA A 79 8.02 -17.78 15.21
N ARG A 80 7.05 -18.68 15.01
CA ARG A 80 7.06 -20.04 15.58
C ARG A 80 8.22 -20.86 15.04
N LEU A 81 8.50 -20.80 13.73
CA LEU A 81 9.62 -21.53 13.13
C LEU A 81 10.96 -21.03 13.70
N LEU A 82 11.13 -19.72 13.84
CA LEU A 82 12.34 -19.14 14.44
C LEU A 82 12.53 -19.62 15.87
N THR A 83 11.47 -19.57 16.69
CA THR A 83 11.49 -20.01 18.09
C THR A 83 11.91 -21.49 18.24
N HIS A 84 11.46 -22.32 17.30
CA HIS A 84 11.82 -23.74 17.24
C HIS A 84 13.12 -24.02 16.46
N LYS A 85 13.87 -22.98 16.07
CA LYS A 85 15.14 -23.07 15.33
C LYS A 85 15.02 -23.83 14.00
N LYS A 86 13.85 -23.72 13.35
CA LYS A 86 13.52 -24.33 12.06
C LYS A 86 14.06 -23.49 10.90
N TYR A 87 15.39 -23.37 10.88
CA TYR A 87 16.12 -22.52 9.94
C TYR A 87 16.03 -23.01 8.50
N ASP A 88 16.07 -24.33 8.28
CA ASP A 88 15.91 -24.92 6.94
C ASP A 88 14.52 -24.63 6.37
N GLU A 89 13.48 -24.77 7.20
CA GLU A 89 12.10 -24.51 6.81
C GLU A 89 11.87 -23.02 6.51
N LEU A 90 12.41 -22.10 7.31
CA LEU A 90 12.38 -20.66 7.04
C LEU A 90 13.11 -20.29 5.74
N ASP A 91 14.32 -20.83 5.52
CA ASP A 91 15.08 -20.61 4.30
C ASP A 91 14.30 -21.11 3.06
N CYS A 92 13.68 -22.30 3.15
CA CYS A 92 12.88 -22.89 2.07
C CYS A 92 11.63 -22.05 1.74
N LEU A 93 10.90 -21.58 2.77
CA LEU A 93 9.72 -20.72 2.58
C LEU A 93 10.10 -19.39 1.92
N ALA A 94 11.12 -18.72 2.44
CA ALA A 94 11.58 -17.45 1.89
C ALA A 94 12.09 -17.59 0.45
N GLU A 95 12.85 -18.65 0.15
CA GLU A 95 13.31 -18.91 -1.22
C GLU A 95 12.15 -19.18 -2.17
N ARG A 96 11.14 -19.92 -1.75
CA ARG A 96 9.94 -20.13 -2.54
C ARG A 96 9.20 -18.83 -2.80
N PHE A 97 8.90 -18.03 -1.77
CA PHE A 97 8.16 -16.78 -1.93
C PHE A 97 8.90 -15.78 -2.79
N ARG A 98 10.22 -15.73 -2.66
CA ARG A 98 11.11 -14.92 -3.49
C ARG A 98 11.12 -15.37 -4.95
N SER A 99 11.42 -16.65 -5.21
CA SER A 99 11.60 -17.18 -6.57
C SER A 99 10.30 -17.30 -7.35
N LYS A 100 9.18 -17.55 -6.67
CA LYS A 100 7.84 -17.66 -7.26
C LYS A 100 7.04 -16.37 -7.20
N LYS A 101 7.56 -15.33 -6.53
CA LYS A 101 6.86 -14.06 -6.32
C LYS A 101 5.47 -14.28 -5.73
N GLU A 102 5.37 -15.17 -4.74
CA GLU A 102 4.06 -15.54 -4.20
C GLU A 102 3.44 -14.37 -3.44
N GLN A 103 2.17 -14.12 -3.73
CA GLN A 103 1.37 -13.08 -3.12
C GLN A 103 0.15 -13.68 -2.42
N LEU A 104 -0.37 -12.95 -1.43
CA LEU A 104 -1.69 -13.16 -0.84
C LEU A 104 -2.78 -12.60 -1.79
N PRO A 105 -4.07 -12.95 -1.62
CA PRO A 105 -5.15 -12.47 -2.48
C PRO A 105 -5.26 -10.93 -2.62
N GLU A 106 -4.90 -10.19 -1.59
CA GLU A 106 -4.79 -8.73 -1.55
C GLU A 106 -3.51 -8.17 -2.22
N GLY A 107 -2.71 -9.05 -2.81
CA GLY A 107 -1.48 -8.76 -3.55
C GLY A 107 -0.26 -8.47 -2.69
N ILE A 108 -0.32 -8.65 -1.35
CA ILE A 108 0.86 -8.53 -0.49
C ILE A 108 1.81 -9.69 -0.81
N TRP A 109 3.10 -9.40 -0.94
CA TRP A 109 4.12 -10.42 -1.11
C TRP A 109 4.27 -11.23 0.17
N LYS A 110 4.12 -12.56 0.09
CA LYS A 110 4.32 -13.43 1.27
C LYS A 110 5.73 -13.33 1.84
N LEU A 111 6.69 -12.94 1.00
CA LEU A 111 8.08 -12.67 1.40
C LEU A 111 8.15 -11.56 2.45
N ASP A 112 7.55 -10.40 2.16
CA ASP A 112 7.43 -9.26 3.09
C ASP A 112 6.76 -9.67 4.40
N VAL A 113 5.67 -10.44 4.33
CA VAL A 113 4.93 -10.88 5.53
C VAL A 113 5.77 -11.75 6.46
N ILE A 114 6.52 -12.72 5.93
CA ILE A 114 7.36 -13.57 6.79
C ILE A 114 8.51 -12.77 7.41
N TYR A 115 9.04 -11.76 6.71
CA TYR A 115 10.07 -10.88 7.22
C TYR A 115 9.54 -9.98 8.34
N SER A 116 8.34 -9.42 8.16
CA SER A 116 7.64 -8.68 9.21
C SER A 116 7.42 -9.51 10.49
N GLY A 117 7.04 -10.78 10.35
CA GLY A 117 6.93 -11.72 11.48
C GLY A 117 8.26 -12.07 12.16
N LEU A 118 9.39 -11.75 11.53
CA LEU A 118 10.75 -11.93 12.06
C LEU A 118 11.41 -10.60 12.48
N ALA A 119 10.71 -9.48 12.35
CA ALA A 119 11.26 -8.16 12.65
C ALA A 119 11.18 -7.79 14.14
N SER A 120 10.37 -8.50 14.93
CA SER A 120 10.09 -8.15 16.34
C SER A 120 9.91 -9.40 17.21
N PRO A 121 10.28 -9.34 18.52
CA PRO A 121 10.01 -10.42 19.48
C PRO A 121 8.52 -10.70 19.70
N VAL A 122 7.67 -9.70 19.51
CA VAL A 122 6.22 -9.81 19.68
C VAL A 122 5.52 -9.14 18.51
N ILE A 123 4.35 -9.66 18.15
CA ILE A 123 3.53 -9.08 17.08
C ILE A 123 2.52 -8.12 17.71
N SER A 124 2.38 -6.93 17.11
CA SER A 124 1.42 -5.88 17.51
C SER A 124 0.02 -6.46 17.77
N PRO A 125 -0.73 -6.02 18.79
CA PRO A 125 -0.54 -4.82 19.61
C PRO A 125 0.28 -5.03 20.90
N VAL A 126 0.91 -6.19 21.07
CA VAL A 126 1.74 -6.46 22.25
C VAL A 126 3.03 -5.61 22.18
N HIS A 127 3.41 -4.99 23.29
CA HIS A 127 4.65 -4.21 23.37
C HIS A 127 5.78 -5.04 23.96
N ALA A 128 6.90 -5.11 23.25
CA ALA A 128 8.11 -5.77 23.71
C ALA A 128 8.75 -5.01 24.88
N THR A 129 9.32 -5.74 25.83
CA THR A 129 10.28 -5.21 26.80
C THR A 129 11.69 -5.15 26.21
N GLU A 130 12.58 -4.42 26.87
CA GLU A 130 14.00 -4.40 26.54
C GLU A 130 14.64 -5.80 26.66
N GLU A 131 14.20 -6.59 27.64
CA GLU A 131 14.61 -7.99 27.83
C GLU A 131 14.16 -8.88 26.67
N ASP A 132 12.94 -8.70 26.16
CA ASP A 132 12.42 -9.44 25.01
C ASP A 132 13.30 -9.20 23.78
N TRP A 133 13.64 -7.94 23.49
CA TRP A 133 14.51 -7.59 22.37
C TRP A 133 15.90 -8.20 22.48
N LYS A 134 16.53 -8.10 23.66
CA LYS A 134 17.86 -8.68 23.91
C LYS A 134 17.86 -10.20 23.76
N LEU A 135 16.85 -10.88 24.29
CA LEU A 135 16.67 -12.32 24.14
C LEU A 135 16.48 -12.68 22.66
N TYR A 136 15.62 -11.94 21.97
CA TYR A 136 15.28 -12.19 20.58
C TYR A 136 16.48 -12.06 19.65
N LEU A 137 17.21 -10.94 19.69
CA LEU A 137 18.40 -10.76 18.86
C LEU A 137 19.51 -11.76 19.18
N ARG A 138 19.64 -12.18 20.46
CA ARG A 138 20.59 -13.24 20.83
C ARG A 138 20.26 -14.57 20.15
N GLU A 139 18.98 -14.95 20.08
CA GLU A 139 18.56 -16.19 19.41
C GLU A 139 18.61 -16.04 17.88
N LEU A 140 18.18 -14.91 17.33
CA LEU A 140 18.17 -14.65 15.89
C LEU A 140 19.58 -14.66 15.29
N ARG A 141 20.59 -14.13 16.01
CA ARG A 141 22.01 -14.18 15.59
C ARG A 141 22.56 -15.60 15.39
N LYS A 142 21.93 -16.63 15.96
CA LYS A 142 22.37 -18.03 15.77
C LYS A 142 22.04 -18.55 14.36
N TRP A 143 21.01 -17.99 13.71
CA TRP A 143 20.60 -18.42 12.38
C TRP A 143 21.67 -18.18 11.30
N PRO A 144 22.21 -16.95 11.09
CA PRO A 144 23.25 -16.75 10.08
C PRO A 144 24.56 -17.49 10.40
N LEU A 145 24.82 -17.82 11.67
CA LEU A 145 25.96 -18.69 12.06
C LEU A 145 25.73 -20.14 11.63
N ALA A 146 24.52 -20.67 11.85
CA ALA A 146 24.15 -22.01 11.41
C ALA A 146 23.99 -22.11 9.88
N ARG A 147 23.65 -20.99 9.23
CA ARG A 147 23.39 -20.90 7.79
C ARG A 147 24.18 -19.76 7.13
N PRO A 148 25.52 -19.88 7.01
CA PRO A 148 26.37 -18.79 6.51
C PRO A 148 26.11 -18.38 5.07
N LYS A 149 25.32 -19.12 4.28
CA LYS A 149 24.94 -18.73 2.91
C LYS A 149 23.49 -18.24 2.79
N SER A 150 22.73 -18.20 3.89
CA SER A 150 21.35 -17.72 3.86
C SER A 150 21.32 -16.20 3.74
N ILE A 151 20.76 -15.70 2.63
CA ILE A 151 20.36 -14.30 2.49
C ILE A 151 19.17 -14.00 3.41
N THR A 152 18.27 -14.98 3.62
CA THR A 152 17.09 -14.83 4.46
C THR A 152 17.46 -14.51 5.90
N ALA A 153 18.37 -15.28 6.49
CA ALA A 153 18.84 -15.08 7.85
C ALA A 153 19.51 -13.70 8.06
N ARG A 154 20.24 -13.22 7.06
CA ARG A 154 20.92 -11.92 7.12
C ARG A 154 19.94 -10.75 7.05
N VAL A 155 19.01 -10.79 6.11
CA VAL A 155 18.00 -9.73 5.97
C VAL A 155 17.09 -9.71 7.20
N ALA A 156 16.65 -10.87 7.69
CA ALA A 156 15.81 -10.96 8.89
C ALA A 156 16.53 -10.39 10.13
N LEU A 157 17.82 -10.70 10.30
CA LEU A 157 18.61 -10.12 11.38
C LEU A 157 18.75 -8.60 11.23
N ALA A 158 19.06 -8.10 10.03
CA ALA A 158 19.18 -6.67 9.79
C ALA A 158 17.86 -5.93 10.06
N GLU A 159 16.74 -6.46 9.59
CA GLU A 159 15.41 -5.88 9.80
C GLU A 159 15.00 -5.87 11.27
N ALA A 160 15.27 -6.95 12.01
CA ALA A 160 15.04 -6.99 13.45
C ALA A 160 15.90 -5.96 14.20
N MET A 161 17.13 -5.74 13.74
CA MET A 161 18.01 -4.70 14.31
C MET A 161 17.52 -3.29 13.97
N THR A 162 17.05 -3.05 12.74
CA THR A 162 16.40 -1.80 12.34
C THR A 162 15.17 -1.53 13.20
N SER A 163 14.33 -2.54 13.43
CA SER A 163 13.14 -2.44 14.29
C SER A 163 13.50 -2.15 15.74
N TYR A 164 14.54 -2.81 16.27
CA TYR A 164 15.01 -2.53 17.62
C TYR A 164 15.62 -1.14 17.76
N ALA A 165 16.31 -0.65 16.74
CA ALA A 165 16.80 0.73 16.73
C ALA A 165 15.65 1.72 16.90
N TRP A 166 14.58 1.58 16.10
CA TRP A 166 13.39 2.42 16.21
C TRP A 166 12.71 2.31 17.57
N TYR A 167 12.63 1.10 18.14
CA TYR A 167 12.15 0.89 19.50
C TYR A 167 13.00 1.65 20.54
N ALA A 168 14.33 1.54 20.47
CA ALA A 168 15.26 2.18 21.41
C ALA A 168 15.24 3.72 21.30
N ARG A 169 15.02 4.27 20.10
CA ARG A 169 14.79 5.70 19.86
C ARG A 169 13.47 6.16 20.50
N GLY A 170 12.45 5.29 20.44
CA GLY A 170 11.09 5.60 20.86
C GLY A 170 10.33 6.48 19.86
N ASN A 171 9.07 6.76 20.21
CA ASN A 171 8.11 7.45 19.33
C ASN A 171 8.13 8.98 19.45
N GLY A 172 9.08 9.53 20.22
CA GLY A 172 9.22 10.97 20.41
C GLY A 172 9.66 11.71 19.14
N MET A 173 9.40 13.01 19.11
CA MET A 173 10.04 13.93 18.15
C MET A 173 11.56 13.91 18.36
N GLY A 174 12.34 14.22 17.32
CA GLY A 174 13.79 14.08 17.38
C GLY A 174 14.46 14.82 18.55
N ASN A 175 13.91 15.97 18.94
CA ASN A 175 14.36 16.78 20.09
C ASN A 175 13.92 16.25 21.46
N THR A 176 13.00 15.28 21.52
CA THR A 176 12.54 14.65 22.78
C THR A 176 13.16 13.28 23.04
N VAL A 177 13.96 12.76 22.11
CA VAL A 177 14.65 11.47 22.26
C VAL A 177 15.85 11.62 23.19
N SER A 178 16.03 10.69 24.12
CA SER A 178 17.17 10.69 25.04
C SER A 178 18.50 10.44 24.32
N ALA A 179 19.61 10.92 24.89
CA ALA A 179 20.94 10.67 24.34
C ALA A 179 21.27 9.17 24.25
N SER A 180 20.83 8.37 25.22
CA SER A 180 20.98 6.92 25.20
C SER A 180 20.14 6.25 24.10
N GLY A 181 18.92 6.73 23.87
CA GLY A 181 18.07 6.27 22.76
C GLY A 181 18.69 6.57 21.40
N TRP A 182 19.22 7.77 21.20
CA TRP A 182 19.96 8.13 19.97
C TRP A 182 21.22 7.29 19.76
N LYS A 183 21.97 7.02 20.83
CA LYS A 183 23.16 6.17 20.76
C LYS A 183 22.80 4.74 20.31
N LEU A 184 21.84 4.10 20.97
CA LEU A 184 21.40 2.75 20.64
C LEU A 184 20.81 2.68 19.22
N PHE A 185 20.03 3.69 18.83
CA PHE A 185 19.51 3.82 17.47
C PHE A 185 20.64 3.79 16.43
N GLY A 186 21.65 4.64 16.60
CA GLY A 186 22.80 4.69 15.70
C GLY A 186 23.61 3.39 15.66
N GLU A 187 23.87 2.78 16.81
CA GLU A 187 24.62 1.52 16.92
C GLU A 187 23.91 0.36 16.20
N TYR A 188 22.61 0.19 16.44
CA TYR A 188 21.83 -0.87 15.79
C TYR A 188 21.64 -0.63 14.29
N MET A 189 21.42 0.62 13.85
CA MET A 189 21.35 0.95 12.42
C MET A 189 22.67 0.69 11.70
N ALA A 190 23.79 1.04 12.32
CA ALA A 190 25.12 0.77 11.75
C ALA A 190 25.41 -0.74 11.64
N GLU A 191 24.98 -1.54 12.63
CA GLU A 191 25.12 -3.00 12.56
C GLU A 191 24.21 -3.63 11.51
N ALA A 192 22.94 -3.21 11.44
CA ALA A 192 22.01 -3.65 10.41
C ALA A 192 22.57 -3.37 9.00
N LYS A 193 23.12 -2.16 8.79
CA LYS A 193 23.77 -1.80 7.52
C LYS A 193 24.95 -2.72 7.20
N ARG A 194 25.87 -2.96 8.16
CA ARG A 194 27.02 -3.87 7.95
C ARG A 194 26.57 -5.27 7.55
N ILE A 195 25.49 -5.78 8.16
CA ILE A 195 24.92 -7.08 7.82
C ILE A 195 24.42 -7.10 6.38
N LEU A 196 23.66 -6.06 5.97
CA LEU A 196 23.17 -5.95 4.60
C LEU A 196 24.30 -5.75 3.58
N ASP A 197 25.29 -4.92 3.87
CA ASP A 197 26.45 -4.73 3.00
C ASP A 197 27.15 -6.07 2.75
N ALA A 198 27.43 -6.85 3.80
CA ALA A 198 28.01 -8.19 3.66
C ALA A 198 27.06 -9.20 2.98
N ALA A 199 25.75 -9.03 3.16
CA ALA A 199 24.74 -9.86 2.49
C ALA A 199 24.70 -9.59 0.97
N SER A 200 25.07 -8.38 0.55
CA SER A 200 25.06 -7.98 -0.85
C SER A 200 26.07 -8.77 -1.69
N ASP A 201 27.08 -9.39 -1.08
CA ASP A 201 28.06 -10.27 -1.76
C ASP A 201 27.52 -11.69 -2.01
N LEU A 202 26.39 -12.08 -1.40
CA LEU A 202 25.80 -13.39 -1.62
C LEU A 202 25.25 -13.54 -3.05
N PRO A 203 25.32 -14.74 -3.65
CA PRO A 203 24.81 -14.96 -5.01
C PRO A 203 23.30 -14.81 -5.10
N VAL A 204 22.56 -15.20 -4.06
CA VAL A 204 21.10 -15.01 -4.00
C VAL A 204 20.80 -13.60 -3.53
N LYS A 205 20.06 -12.83 -4.33
CA LYS A 205 19.56 -11.49 -3.99
C LYS A 205 18.15 -11.59 -3.43
N CYS A 206 17.76 -10.68 -2.55
CA CYS A 206 16.45 -10.69 -1.91
C CYS A 206 15.76 -9.35 -2.09
N PRO A 207 14.48 -9.30 -2.52
CA PRO A 207 13.76 -8.05 -2.60
C PRO A 207 13.75 -7.26 -1.30
N GLU A 208 13.52 -7.93 -0.17
CA GLU A 208 13.47 -7.31 1.15
C GLU A 208 14.78 -6.63 1.57
N TRP A 209 15.93 -7.05 1.01
CA TRP A 209 17.21 -6.38 1.26
C TRP A 209 17.13 -4.87 0.93
N TYR A 210 16.51 -4.53 -0.19
CA TYR A 210 16.38 -3.13 -0.63
C TYR A 210 15.39 -2.36 0.24
N ALA A 211 14.31 -2.99 0.69
CA ALA A 211 13.33 -2.37 1.57
C ALA A 211 13.97 -2.01 2.93
N VAL A 212 14.68 -2.94 3.55
CA VAL A 212 15.40 -2.69 4.81
C VAL A 212 16.52 -1.65 4.63
N MET A 213 17.22 -1.67 3.49
CA MET A 213 18.24 -0.65 3.20
C MET A 213 17.63 0.76 3.01
N GLN A 214 16.41 0.88 2.48
CA GLN A 214 15.70 2.16 2.40
C GLN A 214 15.38 2.72 3.79
N ASP A 215 14.96 1.86 4.73
CA ASP A 215 14.70 2.25 6.12
C ASP A 215 15.98 2.72 6.81
N ILE A 216 17.11 2.02 6.58
CA ILE A 216 18.42 2.41 7.09
C ILE A 216 18.88 3.74 6.46
N ALA A 217 18.68 3.93 5.16
CA ALA A 217 19.06 5.15 4.45
C ALA A 217 18.30 6.37 5.00
N LEU A 218 16.99 6.22 5.26
CA LEU A 218 16.20 7.24 5.95
C LEU A 218 16.73 7.50 7.36
N ALA A 219 16.93 6.44 8.15
CA ALA A 219 17.38 6.52 9.54
C ALA A 219 18.76 7.19 9.69
N GLN A 220 19.66 6.98 8.74
CA GLN A 220 21.00 7.55 8.72
C GLN A 220 21.07 8.92 8.02
N GLY A 221 19.95 9.45 7.56
CA GLY A 221 19.89 10.78 6.93
C GLY A 221 20.63 10.86 5.60
N TRP A 222 20.55 9.81 4.78
CA TRP A 222 21.11 9.85 3.42
C TRP A 222 20.46 10.95 2.59
N SER A 223 21.22 11.50 1.63
CA SER A 223 20.71 12.49 0.69
C SER A 223 19.50 11.94 -0.09
N ASP A 224 18.63 12.81 -0.59
CA ASP A 224 17.51 12.37 -1.43
C ASP A 224 18.01 11.68 -2.70
N ASP A 225 19.10 12.18 -3.29
CA ASP A 225 19.74 11.57 -4.47
C ASP A 225 20.20 10.14 -4.19
N ASP A 226 20.82 9.87 -3.04
CA ASP A 226 21.27 8.52 -2.67
C ASP A 226 20.08 7.59 -2.37
N ARG A 227 19.05 8.10 -1.68
CA ARG A 227 17.81 7.34 -1.45
C ARG A 227 17.08 7.02 -2.75
N ARG A 228 17.08 7.96 -3.69
CA ARG A 228 16.49 7.80 -5.02
C ARG A 228 17.28 6.79 -5.84
N ALA A 229 18.61 6.85 -5.82
CA ALA A 229 19.47 5.88 -6.49
C ALA A 229 19.26 4.46 -5.96
N LEU A 230 19.11 4.30 -4.64
CA LEU A 230 18.78 3.01 -4.02
C LEU A 230 17.40 2.51 -4.48
N PHE A 231 16.39 3.38 -4.51
CA PHE A 231 15.06 3.05 -5.05
C PHE A 231 15.14 2.62 -6.53
N ASP A 232 15.86 3.36 -7.36
CA ASP A 232 15.99 3.06 -8.79
C ASP A 232 16.70 1.70 -9.02
N GLN A 233 17.67 1.35 -8.17
CA GLN A 233 18.27 0.00 -8.16
C GLN A 233 17.27 -1.09 -7.76
N ALA A 234 16.47 -0.83 -6.72
CA ALA A 234 15.47 -1.76 -6.21
C ALA A 234 14.40 -2.07 -7.27
N VAL A 235 13.82 -1.05 -7.90
CA VAL A 235 12.79 -1.24 -8.95
C VAL A 235 13.36 -1.85 -10.22
N LYS A 236 14.65 -1.65 -10.53
CA LYS A 236 15.31 -2.37 -11.63
C LYS A 236 15.44 -3.86 -11.32
N PHE A 237 15.64 -4.21 -10.06
CA PHE A 237 15.75 -5.60 -9.61
C PHE A 237 14.38 -6.29 -9.54
N GLU A 238 13.38 -5.66 -8.93
CA GLU A 238 12.02 -6.20 -8.80
C GLU A 238 10.95 -5.08 -8.89
N PRO A 239 10.45 -4.76 -10.10
CA PRO A 239 9.54 -3.63 -10.32
C PRO A 239 8.18 -3.74 -9.62
N GLU A 240 7.67 -4.94 -9.36
CA GLU A 240 6.33 -5.13 -8.77
C GLU A 240 6.36 -5.24 -7.23
N TYR A 241 7.53 -5.03 -6.60
CA TYR A 241 7.65 -5.02 -5.14
C TYR A 241 7.21 -3.68 -4.55
N TYR A 242 5.92 -3.52 -4.28
CA TYR A 242 5.33 -2.24 -3.86
C TYR A 242 5.98 -1.62 -2.60
N GLN A 243 6.67 -2.42 -1.79
CA GLN A 243 7.39 -1.93 -0.60
C GLN A 243 8.50 -0.94 -0.92
N TYR A 244 9.13 -1.03 -2.10
CA TYR A 244 10.12 -0.03 -2.53
C TYR A 244 9.52 1.35 -2.73
N TYR A 245 8.32 1.37 -3.29
CA TYR A 245 7.57 2.58 -3.58
C TYR A 245 7.04 3.18 -2.29
N ARG A 246 6.53 2.34 -1.37
CA ARG A 246 6.11 2.78 -0.04
C ARG A 246 7.28 3.33 0.77
N GLY A 247 8.43 2.64 0.77
CA GLY A 247 9.65 3.05 1.45
C GLY A 247 10.11 4.42 0.96
N TYR A 248 10.37 4.56 -0.34
CA TYR A 248 10.80 5.85 -0.89
C TYR A 248 9.78 6.97 -0.69
N ALA A 249 8.49 6.73 -0.97
CA ALA A 249 7.42 7.70 -0.76
C ALA A 249 7.35 8.18 0.70
N THR A 250 7.60 7.29 1.67
CA THR A 250 7.67 7.65 3.09
C THR A 250 8.81 8.62 3.36
N THR A 251 9.98 8.41 2.73
CA THR A 251 11.17 9.23 2.97
C THR A 251 11.04 10.68 2.46
N ILE A 252 10.08 10.95 1.56
CA ILE A 252 9.82 12.28 0.99
C ILE A 252 8.54 12.92 1.53
N LEU A 253 8.04 12.44 2.68
CA LEU A 253 6.93 13.06 3.38
C LEU A 253 7.37 14.36 4.10
N PRO A 254 6.46 15.32 4.35
CA PRO A 254 6.79 16.57 5.05
C PRO A 254 7.45 16.39 6.41
N LYS A 255 7.06 15.35 7.16
CA LYS A 255 7.66 15.03 8.47
C LYS A 255 9.14 14.63 8.39
N TRP A 256 9.63 14.32 7.19
CA TRP A 256 11.03 14.01 6.88
C TRP A 256 11.69 15.09 6.01
N GLY A 257 11.08 16.27 5.90
CA GLY A 257 11.61 17.41 5.15
C GLY A 257 11.24 17.44 3.66
N GLY A 258 10.33 16.57 3.21
CA GLY A 258 9.83 16.62 1.82
C GLY A 258 8.76 17.69 1.60
N GLU A 259 8.48 18.02 0.33
CA GLU A 259 7.41 18.97 -0.03
C GLU A 259 6.02 18.33 0.10
N VAL A 260 5.02 19.14 0.42
CA VAL A 260 3.61 18.71 0.41
C VAL A 260 3.24 18.22 -1.00
N GLY A 261 2.64 17.03 -1.10
CA GLY A 261 2.26 16.43 -2.38
C GLY A 261 3.38 15.71 -3.14
N ALA A 262 4.64 15.79 -2.68
CA ALA A 262 5.77 15.12 -3.34
C ALA A 262 5.56 13.60 -3.46
N ALA A 263 5.08 12.95 -2.39
CA ALA A 263 4.78 11.53 -2.38
C ALA A 263 3.69 11.15 -3.41
N ALA A 264 2.64 11.97 -3.57
CA ALA A 264 1.59 11.72 -4.55
C ALA A 264 2.09 11.86 -5.99
N LYS A 265 2.87 12.91 -6.27
CA LYS A 265 3.51 13.12 -7.57
C LYS A 265 4.46 11.96 -7.92
N PHE A 266 5.34 11.60 -6.98
CA PHE A 266 6.24 10.47 -7.14
C PHE A 266 5.48 9.17 -7.45
N LEU A 267 4.45 8.84 -6.66
CA LEU A 267 3.73 7.58 -6.83
C LEU A 267 2.95 7.54 -8.15
N GLN A 268 2.42 8.69 -8.59
CA GLN A 268 1.79 8.84 -9.90
C GLN A 268 2.80 8.51 -11.02
N GLU A 269 3.95 9.19 -11.05
CA GLU A 269 5.00 9.00 -12.06
C GLU A 269 5.60 7.58 -12.04
N ALA A 270 5.81 7.03 -10.85
CA ALA A 270 6.37 5.69 -10.68
C ALA A 270 5.40 4.59 -11.14
N SER A 271 4.11 4.76 -10.86
CA SER A 271 3.06 3.85 -11.31
C SER A 271 2.78 3.97 -12.81
N ASP A 272 2.87 5.18 -13.37
CA ASP A 272 2.75 5.40 -14.82
C ASP A 272 3.89 4.74 -15.61
N ARG A 273 5.10 4.73 -15.05
CA ARG A 273 6.25 4.01 -15.62
C ARG A 273 6.06 2.49 -15.66
N VAL A 274 5.38 1.92 -14.65
CA VAL A 274 5.00 0.49 -14.67
C VAL A 274 3.89 0.24 -15.69
N GLY A 275 2.88 1.12 -15.70
CA GLY A 275 1.81 1.13 -16.71
C GLY A 275 0.78 0.00 -16.57
N GLY A 276 -0.37 0.21 -17.23
CA GLY A 276 -1.47 -0.75 -17.28
C GLY A 276 -2.01 -1.19 -15.91
N ASP A 277 -2.59 -2.39 -15.87
CA ASP A 277 -3.15 -2.97 -14.63
C ASP A 277 -2.08 -3.12 -13.53
N SER A 278 -0.81 -3.43 -13.87
CA SER A 278 0.27 -3.54 -12.87
C SER A 278 0.56 -2.20 -12.20
N GLY A 279 0.62 -1.10 -12.97
CA GLY A 279 0.85 0.24 -12.44
C GLY A 279 -0.31 0.71 -11.54
N ASP A 280 -1.56 0.45 -11.95
CA ASP A 280 -2.71 0.82 -11.12
C ASP A 280 -2.79 -0.04 -9.84
N ILE A 281 -2.47 -1.35 -9.89
CA ILE A 281 -2.37 -2.21 -8.70
C ILE A 281 -1.31 -1.66 -7.73
N LEU A 282 -0.12 -1.35 -8.25
CA LEU A 282 0.96 -0.77 -7.46
C LEU A 282 0.51 0.51 -6.77
N TYR A 283 -0.15 1.41 -7.51
CA TYR A 283 -0.69 2.66 -6.95
C TYR A 283 -1.66 2.38 -5.80
N PHE A 284 -2.62 1.47 -5.97
CA PHE A 284 -3.56 1.09 -4.92
C PHE A 284 -2.84 0.53 -3.69
N GLN A 285 -1.92 -0.42 -3.87
CA GLN A 285 -1.23 -1.09 -2.78
C GLN A 285 -0.42 -0.12 -1.92
N THR A 286 0.29 0.82 -2.55
CA THR A 286 1.08 1.84 -1.87
C THR A 286 0.20 2.93 -1.27
N ALA A 287 -0.66 3.58 -2.06
CA ALA A 287 -1.45 4.71 -1.61
C ALA A 287 -2.41 4.33 -0.47
N ALA A 288 -3.16 3.23 -0.61
CA ALA A 288 -4.14 2.84 0.40
C ALA A 288 -3.47 2.51 1.74
N ARG A 289 -2.32 1.84 1.74
CA ARG A 289 -1.57 1.53 2.98
C ARG A 289 -0.98 2.79 3.61
N MET A 290 -0.45 3.72 2.81
CA MET A 290 0.06 4.99 3.33
C MET A 290 -1.05 5.87 3.91
N THR A 291 -2.26 5.85 3.35
CA THR A 291 -3.43 6.57 3.87
C THR A 291 -3.96 5.96 5.19
N CYS A 292 -3.80 4.65 5.39
CA CYS A 292 -4.36 3.94 6.54
C CYS A 292 -3.36 3.70 7.69
N GLY A 293 -2.06 3.81 7.43
CA GLY A 293 -0.98 3.56 8.40
C GLY A 293 -0.63 4.78 9.27
N CYS A 294 0.62 4.85 9.73
CA CYS A 294 1.13 5.88 10.68
C CYS A 294 1.08 7.35 10.21
N ASN A 295 0.49 7.62 9.04
CA ASN A 295 0.30 8.97 8.51
C ASN A 295 -1.17 9.42 8.61
N GLU A 296 -1.93 8.85 9.56
CA GLU A 296 -3.37 9.08 9.72
C GLU A 296 -3.76 10.56 9.82
N ASP A 297 -2.84 11.43 10.24
CA ASP A 297 -3.04 12.87 10.46
C ASP A 297 -2.60 13.75 9.26
N GLN A 298 -2.14 13.15 8.15
CA GLN A 298 -1.64 13.88 6.97
C GLN A 298 -2.52 13.63 5.75
N GLU A 299 -2.96 14.69 5.08
CA GLU A 299 -3.50 14.61 3.72
C GLU A 299 -2.35 14.41 2.73
N LEU A 300 -2.23 13.18 2.20
CA LEU A 300 -1.13 12.82 1.29
C LEU A 300 -1.41 13.17 -0.18
N GLY A 301 -2.64 13.55 -0.52
CA GLY A 301 -3.01 13.98 -1.88
C GLY A 301 -3.02 12.87 -2.94
N PHE A 302 -3.10 11.59 -2.55
CA PHE A 302 -3.21 10.49 -3.50
C PHE A 302 -4.54 10.54 -4.27
N SER A 303 -4.50 10.18 -5.56
CA SER A 303 -5.65 10.18 -6.46
C SER A 303 -6.64 9.09 -6.09
N TRP A 304 -7.78 9.50 -5.52
CA TRP A 304 -8.87 8.58 -5.19
C TRP A 304 -9.40 7.77 -6.39
N PRO A 305 -9.65 8.36 -7.58
CA PRO A 305 -10.04 7.58 -8.76
C PRO A 305 -9.01 6.51 -9.12
N ARG A 306 -7.71 6.80 -8.97
CA ARG A 306 -6.65 5.82 -9.26
C ARG A 306 -6.56 4.71 -8.22
N ILE A 307 -6.79 5.02 -6.94
CA ILE A 307 -6.92 4.00 -5.88
C ILE A 307 -8.05 3.01 -6.24
N GLN A 308 -9.21 3.51 -6.70
CA GLN A 308 -10.32 2.65 -7.09
C GLN A 308 -10.01 1.80 -8.33
N ARG A 309 -9.37 2.38 -9.36
CA ARG A 309 -8.92 1.61 -10.55
C ARG A 309 -7.94 0.50 -10.17
N GLY A 310 -6.99 0.80 -9.31
CA GLY A 310 -6.01 -0.18 -8.83
C GLY A 310 -6.64 -1.33 -8.03
N PHE A 311 -7.63 -1.02 -7.20
CA PHE A 311 -8.43 -2.05 -6.52
C PHE A 311 -9.16 -2.97 -7.52
N GLU A 312 -9.81 -2.39 -8.54
CA GLU A 312 -10.51 -3.16 -9.56
C GLU A 312 -9.55 -4.03 -10.40
N ALA A 313 -8.37 -3.49 -10.74
CA ALA A 313 -7.30 -4.24 -11.41
C ALA A 313 -6.77 -5.39 -10.53
N LEU A 314 -6.58 -5.15 -9.22
CA LEU A 314 -6.16 -6.18 -8.27
C LEU A 314 -7.21 -7.31 -8.20
N LYS A 315 -8.49 -6.95 -8.06
CA LYS A 315 -9.60 -7.90 -8.03
C LYS A 315 -9.70 -8.71 -9.33
N LYS A 316 -9.43 -8.09 -10.48
CA LYS A 316 -9.34 -8.79 -11.77
C LYS A 316 -8.21 -9.82 -11.80
N ARG A 317 -7.07 -9.52 -11.17
CA ARG A 317 -5.88 -10.39 -11.15
C ARG A 317 -5.97 -11.53 -10.13
N HIS A 318 -6.43 -11.24 -8.91
CA HIS A 318 -6.39 -12.18 -7.78
C HIS A 318 -7.76 -12.71 -7.35
N GLY A 319 -8.84 -12.17 -7.91
CA GLY A 319 -10.20 -12.44 -7.45
C GLY A 319 -10.60 -11.56 -6.26
N THR A 320 -11.70 -11.91 -5.62
CA THR A 320 -12.22 -11.17 -4.46
C THR A 320 -11.37 -11.43 -3.22
N SER A 321 -11.02 -10.34 -2.53
CA SER A 321 -10.28 -10.34 -1.25
C SER A 321 -11.02 -9.45 -0.26
N PHE A 322 -11.40 -10.00 0.90
CA PHE A 322 -11.98 -9.22 1.99
C PHE A 322 -10.94 -8.31 2.64
N GLU A 323 -9.68 -8.72 2.70
CA GLU A 323 -8.60 -7.85 3.16
C GLU A 323 -8.48 -6.59 2.26
N ALA A 324 -8.49 -6.77 0.94
CA ALA A 324 -8.48 -5.66 -0.01
C ALA A 324 -9.75 -4.79 0.07
N PHE A 325 -10.93 -5.38 0.30
CA PHE A 325 -12.15 -4.61 0.56
C PHE A 325 -12.04 -3.77 1.82
N ASN A 326 -11.53 -4.33 2.92
CA ASN A 326 -11.31 -3.59 4.16
C ASN A 326 -10.34 -2.43 3.94
N LEU A 327 -9.23 -2.67 3.23
CA LEU A 327 -8.25 -1.64 2.90
C LEU A 327 -8.85 -0.50 2.05
N LEU A 328 -9.62 -0.83 1.00
CA LEU A 328 -10.31 0.20 0.21
C LEU A 328 -11.38 0.93 1.03
N ALA A 329 -12.12 0.24 1.90
CA ALA A 329 -13.11 0.87 2.77
C ALA A 329 -12.46 1.84 3.75
N ARG A 330 -11.29 1.49 4.31
CA ARG A 330 -10.52 2.39 5.17
C ARG A 330 -10.01 3.61 4.40
N ALA A 331 -9.54 3.43 3.16
CA ALA A 331 -9.18 4.52 2.27
C ALA A 331 -10.39 5.40 1.93
N ALA A 332 -11.57 4.82 1.67
CA ALA A 332 -12.81 5.55 1.42
C ALA A 332 -13.21 6.42 2.62
N ILE A 333 -13.11 5.90 3.84
CA ILE A 333 -13.40 6.67 5.07
C ILE A 333 -12.45 7.87 5.22
N LYS A 334 -11.17 7.70 4.89
CA LYS A 334 -10.19 8.80 4.92
C LYS A 334 -10.46 9.84 3.84
N ASN A 335 -10.83 9.42 2.63
CA ASN A 335 -11.25 10.32 1.54
C ASN A 335 -12.70 10.81 1.67
N ARG A 336 -13.39 10.45 2.76
CA ARG A 336 -14.79 10.82 3.05
C ARG A 336 -15.81 10.37 2.00
N GLU A 337 -15.54 9.24 1.38
CA GLU A 337 -16.33 8.63 0.31
C GLU A 337 -17.44 7.73 0.87
N ALA A 338 -18.48 8.34 1.46
CA ALA A 338 -19.52 7.62 2.21
C ALA A 338 -20.25 6.55 1.39
N MET A 339 -20.60 6.83 0.13
CA MET A 339 -21.32 5.88 -0.73
C MET A 339 -20.45 4.68 -1.15
N VAL A 340 -19.15 4.90 -1.37
CA VAL A 340 -18.23 3.80 -1.68
C VAL A 340 -17.99 2.98 -0.42
N ALA A 341 -17.75 3.64 0.71
CA ALA A 341 -17.57 2.98 2.00
C ALA A 341 -18.78 2.12 2.39
N ASP A 342 -20.01 2.64 2.28
CA ASP A 342 -21.23 1.91 2.65
C ASP A 342 -21.44 0.65 1.81
N ARG A 343 -21.23 0.76 0.48
CA ARG A 343 -21.25 -0.39 -0.42
C ARG A 343 -20.19 -1.43 -0.05
N LEU A 344 -18.99 -1.00 0.31
CA LEU A 344 -17.92 -1.90 0.74
C LEU A 344 -18.24 -2.55 2.08
N PHE A 345 -18.77 -1.83 3.06
CA PHE A 345 -19.17 -2.41 4.35
C PHE A 345 -20.30 -3.44 4.20
N ALA A 346 -21.24 -3.22 3.27
CA ALA A 346 -22.26 -4.21 2.95
C ALA A 346 -21.68 -5.50 2.34
N ARG A 347 -20.59 -5.40 1.59
CA ARG A 347 -19.85 -6.56 1.05
C ARG A 347 -18.99 -7.25 2.12
N ILE A 348 -18.32 -6.47 2.95
CA ILE A 348 -17.46 -6.96 4.04
C ILE A 348 -18.29 -7.72 5.08
N GLY A 349 -19.46 -7.21 5.46
CA GLY A 349 -20.29 -7.82 6.49
C GLY A 349 -19.53 -7.94 7.81
N ASP A 350 -19.36 -9.18 8.28
CA ASP A 350 -18.60 -9.49 9.50
C ASP A 350 -17.14 -9.88 9.24
N GLN A 351 -16.68 -9.93 7.99
CA GLN A 351 -15.29 -10.24 7.61
C GLN A 351 -14.39 -9.00 7.70
N TRP A 352 -14.40 -8.34 8.86
CA TRP A 352 -13.54 -7.18 9.11
C TRP A 352 -12.08 -7.60 9.35
N SER A 353 -11.14 -6.76 8.94
CA SER A 353 -9.70 -6.98 9.17
C SER A 353 -9.22 -6.25 10.42
N GLU A 354 -8.70 -7.00 11.39
CA GLU A 354 -8.04 -6.42 12.56
C GLU A 354 -6.79 -5.62 12.15
N GLU A 355 -6.06 -6.07 11.13
CA GLU A 355 -4.87 -5.38 10.61
C GLU A 355 -5.22 -3.98 10.07
N VAL A 356 -6.31 -3.87 9.31
CA VAL A 356 -6.73 -2.59 8.71
C VAL A 356 -7.39 -1.65 9.72
N TRP A 357 -8.22 -2.19 10.62
CA TRP A 357 -9.06 -1.37 11.51
C TRP A 357 -8.51 -1.22 12.92
N GLN A 358 -7.54 -2.04 13.32
CA GLN A 358 -6.90 -2.11 14.65
C GLN A 358 -7.84 -2.43 15.82
N SER A 359 -9.14 -2.15 15.69
CA SER A 359 -10.17 -2.48 16.68
C SER A 359 -11.53 -2.60 16.02
N ARG A 360 -12.36 -3.50 16.56
CA ARG A 360 -13.76 -3.65 16.13
C ARG A 360 -14.53 -2.34 16.30
N GLN A 361 -14.27 -1.58 17.36
CA GLN A 361 -14.91 -0.29 17.58
C GLN A 361 -14.69 0.68 16.42
N ARG A 362 -13.47 0.75 15.86
CA ARG A 362 -13.15 1.63 14.73
C ARG A 362 -13.83 1.18 13.43
N PHE A 363 -13.88 -0.14 13.19
CA PHE A 363 -14.65 -0.71 12.08
C PHE A 363 -16.12 -0.32 12.17
N GLU A 364 -16.74 -0.55 13.34
CA GLU A 364 -18.16 -0.31 13.57
C GLU A 364 -18.53 1.18 13.50
N SER A 365 -17.71 2.07 14.07
CA SER A 365 -17.95 3.51 13.99
C SER A 365 -17.85 4.04 12.56
N SER A 366 -16.90 3.51 11.77
CA SER A 366 -16.73 3.85 10.36
C SER A 366 -17.88 3.33 9.49
N ARG A 367 -18.35 2.10 9.76
CA ARG A 367 -19.54 1.50 9.13
C ARG A 367 -20.81 2.32 9.42
N LYS A 368 -20.98 2.73 10.68
CA LYS A 368 -22.10 3.60 11.10
C LYS A 368 -22.03 4.95 10.40
N TRP A 369 -20.85 5.57 10.33
CA TRP A 369 -20.66 6.82 9.60
C TRP A 369 -21.06 6.65 8.12
N ALA A 370 -20.53 5.63 7.43
CA ALA A 370 -20.80 5.42 6.01
C ALA A 370 -22.30 5.21 5.73
N SER A 371 -22.98 4.35 6.50
CA SER A 371 -24.42 4.10 6.35
C SER A 371 -25.30 5.30 6.72
N GLN A 372 -24.87 6.15 7.66
CA GLN A 372 -25.56 7.39 7.99
C GLN A 372 -25.50 8.41 6.84
N TRP A 373 -24.37 8.49 6.14
CA TRP A 373 -24.12 9.50 5.12
C TRP A 373 -24.45 9.03 3.69
N SER A 374 -24.35 7.72 3.40
CA SER A 374 -24.60 7.20 2.04
C SER A 374 -25.99 7.56 1.49
N PRO A 375 -27.11 7.48 2.23
CA PRO A 375 -28.43 7.84 1.70
C PRO A 375 -28.55 9.31 1.28
N SER A 376 -27.73 10.20 1.86
CA SER A 376 -27.65 11.62 1.50
C SER A 376 -26.80 11.86 0.24
N VAL A 377 -25.88 10.93 -0.09
CA VAL A 377 -24.95 11.00 -1.23
C VAL A 377 -25.45 10.21 -2.45
N THR A 378 -26.16 9.10 -2.27
CA THR A 378 -26.69 8.25 -3.36
C THR A 378 -27.62 8.95 -4.35
N PRO A 379 -28.51 9.88 -3.95
CA PRO A 379 -29.33 10.65 -4.90
C PRO A 379 -28.52 11.66 -5.73
N LEU A 380 -27.29 12.01 -5.30
CA LEU A 380 -26.42 12.99 -5.94
C LEU A 380 -25.53 12.39 -7.01
N SER A 381 -25.10 11.14 -6.87
CA SER A 381 -24.34 10.44 -7.91
C SER A 381 -25.20 9.95 -9.08
N LYS A 382 -26.48 9.64 -8.83
CA LYS A 382 -27.45 9.28 -9.88
C LYS A 382 -27.99 10.46 -10.67
N THR A 383 -28.00 11.67 -10.12
CA THR A 383 -28.48 12.87 -10.85
C THR A 383 -27.44 13.45 -11.81
N GLU A 384 -26.15 13.08 -11.68
CA GLU A 384 -25.11 13.44 -12.66
C GLU A 384 -24.91 12.37 -13.75
N SER A 385 -25.40 11.14 -13.55
CA SER A 385 -25.15 10.00 -14.46
C SER A 385 -26.38 9.44 -15.17
N ASP A 386 -27.61 9.81 -14.80
CA ASP A 386 -28.84 9.54 -15.57
C ASP A 386 -29.49 10.87 -16.02
N ASP A 387 -29.19 11.24 -17.26
CA ASP A 387 -30.09 11.84 -18.24
C ASP A 387 -31.51 12.27 -17.75
N GLY A 388 -31.66 13.58 -17.51
CA GLY A 388 -32.90 14.28 -17.89
C GLY A 388 -34.09 14.26 -16.92
N ASN A 389 -33.90 14.29 -15.60
CA ASN A 389 -35.04 14.38 -14.67
C ASN A 389 -34.89 15.41 -13.54
N THR A 390 -34.67 16.69 -13.88
CA THR A 390 -35.20 17.83 -13.09
C THR A 390 -36.69 17.96 -13.42
N LYS A 391 -37.56 17.22 -12.72
CA LYS A 391 -39.00 17.16 -13.05
C LYS A 391 -39.82 18.33 -12.50
N TYR A 392 -39.22 19.28 -11.78
CA TYR A 392 -39.91 20.40 -11.12
C TYR A 392 -39.05 21.67 -11.07
N ASP A 393 -39.61 22.83 -11.49
CA ASP A 393 -38.95 24.15 -11.45
C ASP A 393 -38.52 24.59 -10.04
N SER A 394 -39.22 24.09 -9.02
CA SER A 394 -38.92 24.36 -7.61
C SER A 394 -37.61 23.71 -7.14
N ASP A 395 -37.18 22.57 -7.72
CA ASP A 395 -35.87 21.95 -7.41
C ASP A 395 -34.71 22.75 -8.01
N VAL A 396 -34.87 23.23 -9.25
CA VAL A 396 -33.87 24.09 -9.92
C VAL A 396 -33.69 25.39 -9.16
N THR A 397 -34.80 26.03 -8.76
CA THR A 397 -34.78 27.29 -7.98
C THR A 397 -34.13 27.08 -6.62
N PHE A 398 -34.44 25.98 -5.94
CA PHE A 398 -33.85 25.65 -4.64
C PHE A 398 -32.35 25.36 -4.72
N ARG A 399 -31.91 24.59 -5.72
CA ARG A 399 -30.48 24.31 -5.96
C ARG A 399 -29.70 25.57 -6.31
N THR A 400 -30.29 26.45 -7.11
CA THR A 400 -29.69 27.73 -7.50
C THR A 400 -29.53 28.64 -6.28
N ALA A 401 -30.56 28.75 -5.44
CA ALA A 401 -30.50 29.53 -4.21
C ALA A 401 -29.40 29.03 -3.25
N TRP A 402 -29.22 27.71 -3.14
CA TRP A 402 -28.10 27.13 -2.38
C TRP A 402 -26.74 27.42 -3.01
N LYS A 403 -26.59 27.26 -4.33
CA LYS A 403 -25.35 27.58 -5.05
C LYS A 403 -24.92 29.03 -4.81
N GLU A 404 -25.84 29.97 -5.00
CA GLU A 404 -25.58 31.41 -4.81
C GLU A 404 -25.20 31.72 -3.36
N ARG A 405 -25.92 31.14 -2.39
CA ARG A 405 -25.62 31.39 -0.99
C ARG A 405 -24.26 30.86 -0.58
N ILE A 406 -23.93 29.64 -0.99
CA ILE A 406 -22.64 29.02 -0.70
C ILE A 406 -21.51 29.77 -1.39
N ALA A 407 -21.71 30.28 -2.61
CA ALA A 407 -20.74 31.15 -3.30
C ALA A 407 -20.44 32.42 -2.50
N VAL A 408 -21.46 33.08 -1.94
CA VAL A 408 -21.28 34.29 -1.11
C VAL A 408 -20.46 33.99 0.16
N TRP A 409 -20.76 32.88 0.85
CA TRP A 409 -19.99 32.51 2.04
C TRP A 409 -18.57 32.06 1.70
N THR A 410 -18.39 31.36 0.59
CA THR A 410 -17.05 30.97 0.10
C THR A 410 -16.20 32.20 -0.19
N GLN A 411 -16.74 33.22 -0.89
CA GLN A 411 -16.06 34.50 -1.12
C GLN A 411 -15.74 35.26 0.16
N LYS A 412 -16.61 35.19 1.19
CA LYS A 412 -16.32 35.77 2.50
C LYS A 412 -15.15 35.03 3.16
N CYS A 413 -15.23 33.71 3.23
CA CYS A 413 -14.22 32.86 3.86
C CYS A 413 -12.84 32.97 3.19
N LEU A 414 -12.78 33.09 1.86
CA LEU A 414 -11.53 33.29 1.12
C LEU A 414 -10.91 34.68 1.32
N ARG A 415 -11.71 35.70 1.69
CA ARG A 415 -11.19 37.03 2.04
C ARG A 415 -10.64 37.09 3.47
N GLU A 416 -11.20 36.28 4.36
CA GLU A 416 -10.79 36.22 5.77
C GLU A 416 -9.60 35.29 6.00
N ASN A 417 -9.38 34.31 5.10
CA ASN A 417 -8.31 33.33 5.19
C ASN A 417 -7.43 33.35 3.93
N HIS A 418 -6.14 33.66 4.09
CA HIS A 418 -5.16 33.79 3.00
C HIS A 418 -4.37 32.49 2.70
N GLY A 419 -4.84 31.34 3.21
CA GLY A 419 -4.19 30.04 2.98
C GLY A 419 -4.43 29.47 1.57
N ASP A 420 -3.64 28.45 1.21
CA ASP A 420 -3.81 27.71 -0.04
C ASP A 420 -5.14 26.95 -0.05
N ALA A 421 -6.13 27.51 -0.73
CA ALA A 421 -7.48 26.97 -0.81
C ALA A 421 -7.56 25.87 -1.88
N LYS A 422 -7.79 24.63 -1.47
CA LYS A 422 -8.04 23.53 -2.41
C LYS A 422 -9.51 23.41 -2.76
N GLN A 423 -9.77 22.86 -3.95
CA GLN A 423 -11.09 22.45 -4.38
C GLN A 423 -11.72 21.46 -3.39
N PHE A 424 -13.01 21.62 -3.11
CA PHE A 424 -13.77 20.71 -2.25
C PHE A 424 -15.22 20.56 -2.72
N ASP A 425 -15.84 19.46 -2.35
CA ASP A 425 -17.27 19.26 -2.49
C ASP A 425 -17.97 19.58 -1.18
N LEU A 426 -19.01 20.40 -1.24
CA LEU A 426 -19.92 20.64 -0.13
C LEU A 426 -21.22 19.85 -0.34
N TYR A 427 -21.54 19.02 0.64
CA TYR A 427 -22.74 18.22 0.70
C TYR A 427 -23.73 18.83 1.70
N LEU A 428 -24.95 19.05 1.22
CA LEU A 428 -26.07 19.54 2.00
C LEU A 428 -27.17 18.48 2.00
N GLY A 429 -27.59 18.01 3.17
CA GLY A 429 -28.66 17.02 3.33
C GLY A 429 -29.91 17.65 3.94
N PHE A 430 -31.08 17.35 3.40
CA PHE A 430 -32.35 18.00 3.77
C PHE A 430 -33.37 17.01 4.36
N THR A 431 -34.26 17.53 5.21
CA THR A 431 -35.49 16.82 5.61
C THR A 431 -36.49 16.79 4.44
N PRO A 432 -37.55 15.96 4.49
CA PRO A 432 -38.63 15.98 3.49
C PRO A 432 -39.31 17.36 3.32
N ASN A 433 -39.18 18.24 4.31
CA ASN A 433 -39.72 19.60 4.29
C ASN A 433 -38.68 20.65 3.87
N GLY A 434 -37.51 20.24 3.38
CA GLY A 434 -36.49 21.14 2.83
C GLY A 434 -35.60 21.81 3.88
N THR A 435 -35.74 21.42 5.14
CA THR A 435 -34.89 21.96 6.21
C THR A 435 -33.50 21.33 6.15
N LEU A 436 -32.45 22.15 6.20
CA LEU A 436 -31.07 21.66 6.23
C LEU A 436 -30.82 20.83 7.50
N LYS A 437 -30.67 19.52 7.31
CA LYS A 437 -30.47 18.55 8.39
C LYS A 437 -28.98 18.35 8.67
N GLN A 438 -28.19 18.17 7.62
CA GLN A 438 -26.79 17.75 7.69
C GLN A 438 -25.94 18.48 6.67
N THR A 439 -24.68 18.73 7.00
CA THR A 439 -23.70 19.38 6.13
C THR A 439 -22.36 18.69 6.26
N PHE A 440 -21.63 18.56 5.16
CA PHE A 440 -20.34 17.89 5.12
C PHE A 440 -19.49 18.43 3.96
N ALA A 441 -18.16 18.48 4.08
CA ALA A 441 -17.25 18.87 3.00
C ALA A 441 -16.12 17.84 2.82
N THR A 442 -15.70 17.56 1.58
CA THR A 442 -14.71 16.48 1.28
C THR A 442 -13.32 16.69 1.83
N ASN A 443 -12.94 17.94 2.14
CA ASN A 443 -11.76 18.26 2.92
C ASN A 443 -12.11 19.26 4.04
N SER A 444 -11.16 19.49 4.95
CA SER A 444 -11.30 20.42 6.07
C SER A 444 -10.36 21.62 5.96
N ASP A 445 -9.95 21.98 4.73
CA ASP A 445 -9.14 23.17 4.50
C ASP A 445 -9.90 24.42 4.98
N GLU A 446 -9.18 25.49 5.32
CA GLU A 446 -9.74 26.68 5.99
C GLU A 446 -11.01 27.25 5.34
N PRO A 447 -11.13 27.34 4.00
CA PRO A 447 -12.36 27.81 3.35
C PRO A 447 -13.56 26.86 3.57
N ALA A 448 -13.35 25.55 3.47
CA ALA A 448 -14.41 24.55 3.67
C ALA A 448 -14.89 24.54 5.12
N ALA A 449 -13.95 24.59 6.08
CA ALA A 449 -14.26 24.68 7.50
C ALA A 449 -15.01 25.98 7.84
N CYS A 450 -14.61 27.10 7.24
CA CYS A 450 -15.29 28.39 7.41
C CYS A 450 -16.73 28.36 6.88
N VAL A 451 -16.96 27.82 5.67
CA VAL A 451 -18.31 27.71 5.11
C VAL A 451 -19.21 26.81 5.96
N LEU A 452 -18.67 25.69 6.47
CA LEU A 452 -19.41 24.82 7.40
C LEU A 452 -19.75 25.52 8.72
N ARG A 453 -18.86 26.39 9.22
CA ARG A 453 -19.12 27.20 10.42
C ARG A 453 -20.23 28.23 10.19
N GLU A 454 -20.21 28.97 9.07
CA GLU A 454 -21.29 29.90 8.69
C GLU A 454 -22.66 29.19 8.64
N LEU A 455 -22.69 27.99 8.05
CA LEU A 455 -23.88 27.14 8.02
C LEU A 455 -24.36 26.77 9.42
N SER A 456 -23.44 26.39 10.30
CA SER A 456 -23.74 25.96 11.67
C SER A 456 -24.22 27.12 12.54
N GLU A 457 -23.54 28.27 12.51
CA GLU A 457 -23.87 29.46 13.30
C GLU A 457 -25.25 30.00 12.91
N ARG A 458 -25.51 30.16 11.61
CA ARG A 458 -26.82 30.63 11.12
C ARG A 458 -27.95 29.68 11.46
N LYS A 459 -27.68 28.36 11.42
CA LYS A 459 -28.65 27.34 11.85
C LYS A 459 -28.94 27.44 13.34
N ALA A 460 -27.91 27.67 14.18
CA ALA A 460 -28.07 27.87 15.61
C ALA A 460 -28.89 29.13 15.93
N ASP A 461 -28.64 30.21 15.20
CA ASP A 461 -29.34 31.50 15.35
C ASP A 461 -30.71 31.54 14.66
N LYS A 462 -31.15 30.41 14.06
CA LYS A 462 -32.40 30.29 13.28
C LYS A 462 -32.50 31.34 12.16
N LEU A 463 -31.37 31.80 11.65
CA LEU A 463 -31.32 32.73 10.53
C LEU A 463 -31.69 32.00 9.23
N PRO A 464 -32.39 32.67 8.31
CA PRO A 464 -32.72 32.07 7.01
C PRO A 464 -31.43 31.76 6.24
N LEU A 465 -31.24 30.48 5.92
CA LEU A 465 -30.08 30.01 5.16
C LEU A 465 -30.25 30.37 3.68
N ILE A 466 -31.45 30.18 3.14
CA ILE A 466 -31.87 30.63 1.81
C ILE A 466 -33.33 31.09 1.89
N GLU A 467 -33.78 31.86 0.90
CA GLU A 467 -35.15 32.41 0.85
C GLU A 467 -36.14 31.49 0.09
N ALA A 468 -35.65 30.41 -0.53
CA ALA A 468 -36.49 29.47 -1.27
C ALA A 468 -37.01 28.32 -0.40
N SER A 469 -38.34 28.12 -0.39
CA SER A 469 -39.01 26.97 0.23
C SER A 469 -39.68 26.14 -0.88
N PRO A 470 -39.10 25.01 -1.30
CA PRO A 470 -39.64 24.22 -2.40
C PRO A 470 -40.79 23.35 -1.89
N ASP A 471 -41.81 23.17 -2.73
CA ASP A 471 -42.89 22.21 -2.43
C ASP A 471 -42.35 20.77 -2.34
N HIS A 472 -41.29 20.46 -3.12
CA HIS A 472 -40.67 19.13 -3.20
C HIS A 472 -39.13 19.27 -3.13
N PRO A 473 -38.54 19.43 -1.93
CA PRO A 473 -37.11 19.63 -1.78
C PRO A 473 -36.32 18.37 -2.15
N PRO A 474 -35.13 18.52 -2.78
CA PRO A 474 -34.22 17.40 -2.97
C PRO A 474 -33.73 16.90 -1.61
N ARG A 475 -33.50 15.59 -1.49
CA ARG A 475 -32.96 14.99 -0.26
C ARG A 475 -31.52 15.41 0.04
N GLY A 476 -30.79 15.86 -0.98
CA GLY A 476 -29.46 16.42 -0.84
C GLY A 476 -29.03 17.24 -2.05
N ILE A 477 -27.98 18.04 -1.87
CA ILE A 477 -27.28 18.82 -2.89
C ILE A 477 -25.76 18.58 -2.71
N ARG A 478 -25.05 18.31 -3.80
CA ARG A 478 -23.58 18.36 -3.88
C ARG A 478 -23.22 19.62 -4.65
N LEU A 479 -22.29 20.40 -4.11
CA LEU A 479 -21.73 21.57 -4.74
C LEU A 479 -20.22 21.36 -4.84
N GLU A 480 -19.72 21.25 -6.06
CA GLU A 480 -18.29 21.33 -6.35
C GLU A 480 -17.88 22.80 -6.23
N ILE A 481 -16.90 23.09 -5.37
CA ILE A 481 -16.44 24.43 -5.07
C ILE A 481 -14.96 24.48 -5.38
N ASP A 482 -14.60 25.22 -6.44
CA ASP A 482 -13.22 25.59 -6.72
C ASP A 482 -12.97 27.01 -6.19
N PRO A 483 -12.16 27.18 -5.13
CA PRO A 483 -11.76 28.50 -4.64
C PRO A 483 -11.22 29.45 -5.72
N ALA A 484 -10.60 28.92 -6.79
CA ALA A 484 -10.09 29.73 -7.91
C ALA A 484 -11.22 30.50 -8.64
N ASP A 485 -12.42 29.93 -8.71
CA ASP A 485 -13.58 30.57 -9.35
C ASP A 485 -14.03 31.85 -8.63
N PHE A 486 -13.69 31.98 -7.35
CA PHE A 486 -14.15 33.07 -6.49
C PHE A 486 -13.09 34.15 -6.24
N THR A 487 -11.85 33.91 -6.66
CA THR A 487 -10.71 34.85 -6.50
C THR A 487 -10.51 35.76 -7.72
N SER A 488 -11.14 35.48 -8.86
CA SER A 488 -10.92 36.18 -10.14
C SER A 488 -11.71 37.49 -10.35
N VAL A 489 -12.54 37.94 -9.41
CA VAL A 489 -13.41 39.13 -9.60
C VAL A 489 -12.75 40.45 -9.10
N ALA A 490 -11.54 40.40 -8.53
CA ALA A 490 -10.86 41.60 -8.01
C ALA A 490 -10.10 42.45 -9.05
N SER A 491 -10.29 42.25 -10.37
CA SER A 491 -9.55 42.99 -11.42
C SER A 491 -10.42 43.81 -12.38
N LYS A 492 -11.70 44.06 -12.07
CA LYS A 492 -12.51 45.05 -12.79
C LYS A 492 -13.44 45.80 -11.85
N LYS A 493 -12.91 46.84 -11.19
CA LYS A 493 -13.57 48.12 -11.02
C LYS A 493 -12.57 49.21 -10.69
#